data_AF-A0A849TQX2-F1
#
_entry.id   AF-A0A849TQX2-F1
#
_cell.length_a   1.000
_cell.length_b   1.000
_cell.length_c   1.000
_cell.angle_alpha   90.00
_cell.angle_beta   90.00
_cell.angle_gamma   90.00
#
_symmetry.space_group_name_H-M   'P 1'
#
loop_
_entity.id
_entity.type
_entity.pdbx_description
1 polymer ?
#
loop_
_entity_poly.entity_id
_entity_poly.type
_entity_poly.pdbx_seq_one_letter_code
_entity_poly.pdbx_strand_id
1 'polypeptide(L)'
;FKEARERPREGNGRVSPREHKSQSGTPATFTYKMPGKRVKHSGFFVGAVSRAGVAEAKEGEWEVADASYVLEFQSRIVSREITEPVESVAGAKVVLTPVEGKEGWYRGSGMLGYQTGPPPNRDPCSNLVMGHGTTGFEVAGISIKLSEGTGAGSSQTGSTDIELHYLIHPTHETVRPWTMVEFKCVPGKQLPDPFFYMMYAVARGADEINLLKGWTYVGKDGVVARKVLRGNCGDSCEDQTIFTLKEADDGAAQPK
;
A
#
# COMPACT_ATOMS: atom_id res chain seq x y z
N PHE A 1 33.51 32.24 -5.06
CA PHE A 1 32.74 31.69 -6.20
C PHE A 1 32.13 32.83 -6.98
N LYS A 2 31.98 32.70 -8.30
CA LYS A 2 31.37 33.73 -9.16
C LYS A 2 29.93 33.38 -9.54
N GLU A 3 29.65 32.09 -9.65
CA GLU A 3 28.41 31.58 -10.22
C GLU A 3 28.15 30.16 -9.69
N ALA A 4 26.88 29.86 -9.40
CA ALA A 4 26.38 28.51 -9.20
C ALA A 4 25.57 28.11 -10.44
N ARG A 5 25.79 26.90 -10.94
CA ARG A 5 25.18 26.37 -12.16
C ARG A 5 24.45 25.08 -11.88
N GLU A 6 23.28 24.95 -12.50
CA GLU A 6 22.46 23.75 -12.44
C GLU A 6 22.19 23.19 -13.83
N ARG A 7 22.23 21.86 -13.95
CA ARG A 7 21.77 21.15 -15.15
C ARG A 7 20.89 19.96 -14.77
N PRO A 8 19.77 19.74 -15.49
CA PRO A 8 19.01 18.50 -15.35
C PRO A 8 19.88 17.33 -15.80
N ARG A 9 19.90 16.26 -15.02
CA ARG A 9 20.59 15.02 -15.40
C ARG A 9 19.84 14.39 -16.57
N GLU A 10 20.56 14.01 -17.61
CA GLU A 10 20.02 13.36 -18.83
C GLU A 10 18.90 14.15 -19.55
N GLY A 11 18.76 15.46 -19.31
CA GLY A 11 17.71 16.28 -19.91
C GLY A 11 16.32 16.10 -19.30
N ASN A 12 16.21 15.38 -18.18
CA ASN A 12 14.95 15.10 -17.52
C ASN A 12 14.55 16.24 -16.56
N GLY A 13 13.57 17.05 -16.97
CA GLY A 13 13.03 18.16 -16.17
C GLY A 13 13.63 19.54 -16.50
N ARG A 14 13.22 20.57 -15.76
CA ARG A 14 13.65 21.96 -15.97
C ARG A 14 14.06 22.59 -14.65
N VAL A 15 15.32 23.03 -14.55
CA VAL A 15 15.80 23.85 -13.43
C VAL A 15 15.73 25.32 -13.80
N SER A 16 15.28 26.17 -12.87
CA SER A 16 15.31 27.63 -12.99
C SER A 16 15.68 28.30 -11.66
N PRO A 17 16.57 29.32 -11.66
CA PRO A 17 17.41 29.72 -12.79
C PRO A 17 18.48 28.65 -13.09
N ARG A 18 18.99 28.58 -14.33
CA ARG A 18 20.10 27.65 -14.64
C ARG A 18 21.43 28.11 -14.05
N GLU A 19 21.56 29.40 -13.83
CA GLU A 19 22.76 30.06 -13.34
C GLU A 19 22.34 31.13 -12.32
N HIS A 20 23.00 31.18 -11.16
CA HIS A 20 22.78 32.21 -10.16
C HIS A 20 24.10 32.87 -9.77
N LYS A 21 24.13 34.20 -9.75
CA LYS A 21 25.30 34.95 -9.26
C LYS A 21 25.50 34.65 -7.78
N SER A 22 26.65 34.12 -7.41
CA SER A 22 26.94 33.82 -6.02
C SER A 22 27.28 35.11 -5.26
N GLN A 23 26.59 35.37 -4.15
CA GLN A 23 26.94 36.44 -3.20
C GLN A 23 27.39 35.79 -1.88
N SER A 24 28.37 36.40 -1.21
CA SER A 24 28.92 35.85 0.03
C SER A 24 27.84 35.83 1.12
N GLY A 25 27.65 34.68 1.77
CA GLY A 25 26.67 34.51 2.85
C GLY A 25 25.22 34.42 2.39
N THR A 26 24.93 34.38 1.09
CA THR A 26 23.57 34.25 0.55
C THR A 26 23.38 32.89 -0.11
N PRO A 27 22.40 32.08 0.34
CA PRO A 27 22.07 30.82 -0.33
C PRO A 27 21.61 31.05 -1.77
N ALA A 28 22.09 30.23 -2.70
CA ALA A 28 21.52 30.18 -4.05
C ALA A 28 20.26 29.30 -4.03
N THR A 29 19.15 29.80 -4.56
CA THR A 29 17.89 29.05 -4.62
C THR A 29 17.60 28.63 -6.05
N PHE A 30 17.31 27.35 -6.23
CA PHE A 30 16.96 26.75 -7.51
C PHE A 30 15.62 26.03 -7.40
N THR A 31 14.80 26.16 -8.44
CA THR A 31 13.56 25.41 -8.57
C THR A 31 13.72 24.36 -9.64
N TYR A 32 13.61 23.09 -9.26
CA TYR A 32 13.50 21.98 -10.19
C TYR A 32 12.03 21.67 -10.46
N LYS A 33 11.65 21.73 -11.73
CA LYS A 33 10.37 21.20 -12.21
C LYS A 33 10.62 19.83 -12.81
N MET A 34 10.14 18.80 -12.13
CA MET A 34 10.19 17.43 -12.63
C MET A 34 9.48 17.31 -13.99
N PRO A 35 9.94 16.41 -14.88
CA PRO A 35 9.20 16.09 -16.09
C PRO A 35 7.81 15.54 -15.73
N GLY A 36 6.84 15.65 -16.65
CA GLY A 36 5.47 15.19 -16.42
C GLY A 36 5.33 13.67 -16.18
N LYS A 37 6.42 12.91 -16.34
CA LYS A 37 6.55 11.49 -16.02
C LYS A 37 7.73 11.32 -15.08
N ARG A 38 7.60 10.46 -14.07
CA ARG A 38 8.71 10.11 -13.16
C ARG A 38 9.69 9.23 -13.95
N VAL A 39 10.91 9.73 -14.18
CA VAL A 39 11.99 8.98 -14.84
C VAL A 39 13.02 8.62 -13.78
N LYS A 40 13.54 7.40 -13.81
CA LYS A 40 14.65 7.01 -12.93
C LYS A 40 15.80 8.02 -13.07
N HIS A 41 16.43 8.42 -11.97
CA HIS A 41 17.48 9.45 -11.96
C HIS A 41 17.03 10.87 -12.36
N SER A 42 15.72 11.18 -12.27
CA SER A 42 15.22 12.56 -12.38
C SER A 42 15.81 13.39 -11.25
N GLY A 43 16.51 14.46 -11.60
CA GLY A 43 17.24 15.26 -10.63
C GLY A 43 18.04 16.37 -11.29
N PHE A 44 18.83 17.06 -10.49
CA PHE A 44 19.68 18.13 -10.97
C PHE A 44 21.00 18.19 -10.20
N PHE A 45 22.03 18.68 -10.88
CA PHE A 45 23.39 18.77 -10.36
C PHE A 45 23.81 20.21 -10.12
N VAL A 46 24.29 20.48 -8.89
CA VAL A 46 24.79 21.79 -8.43
C VAL A 46 26.32 21.86 -8.57
N GLY A 47 26.80 22.78 -9.39
CA GLY A 47 28.23 23.09 -9.52
C GLY A 47 28.54 24.56 -9.19
N ALA A 48 29.77 24.85 -8.74
CA ALA A 48 30.22 26.22 -8.46
C ALA A 48 31.46 26.59 -9.28
N VAL A 49 31.43 27.73 -9.97
CA VAL A 49 32.53 28.20 -10.82
C VAL A 49 33.29 29.34 -10.14
N SER A 50 34.62 29.27 -10.14
CA SER A 50 35.51 30.33 -9.63
C SER A 50 36.63 30.65 -10.65
N ARG A 51 37.45 31.68 -10.36
CA ARG A 51 38.65 31.95 -11.17
C ARG A 51 39.67 30.82 -11.13
N ALA A 52 39.63 29.99 -10.08
CA ALA A 52 40.58 28.89 -9.87
C ALA A 52 40.11 27.55 -10.49
N GLY A 53 38.92 27.53 -11.10
CA GLY A 53 38.33 26.31 -11.69
C GLY A 53 36.88 26.07 -11.27
N VAL A 54 36.37 24.90 -11.66
CA VAL A 54 35.03 24.41 -11.35
C VAL A 54 35.12 23.48 -10.13
N ALA A 55 34.32 23.77 -9.10
CA ALA A 55 34.09 22.86 -8.00
C ALA A 55 32.79 22.10 -8.28
N GLU A 56 32.92 20.79 -8.52
CA GLU A 56 31.80 19.87 -8.67
C GLU A 56 31.72 19.05 -7.38
N ALA A 57 30.58 19.08 -6.70
CA ALA A 57 30.38 18.23 -5.54
C ALA A 57 30.09 16.81 -6.02
N LYS A 58 30.96 15.85 -5.70
CA LYS A 58 30.71 14.41 -5.94
C LYS A 58 29.41 13.93 -5.26
N GLU A 59 28.95 14.64 -4.23
CA GLU A 59 27.73 14.38 -3.46
C GLU A 59 26.66 15.47 -3.62
N GLY A 60 26.84 16.43 -4.54
CA GLY A 60 25.89 17.53 -4.78
C GLY A 60 24.75 17.18 -5.75
N GLU A 61 24.56 15.88 -6.01
CA GLU A 61 23.49 15.38 -6.86
C GLU A 61 22.20 15.31 -6.05
N TRP A 62 21.19 16.08 -6.47
CA TRP A 62 19.84 15.97 -5.93
C TRP A 62 19.02 15.06 -6.85
N GLU A 63 18.64 13.89 -6.36
CA GLU A 63 17.83 12.91 -7.08
C GLU A 63 16.44 12.81 -6.45
N VAL A 64 15.41 12.71 -7.30
CA VAL A 64 14.05 12.35 -6.87
C VAL A 64 14.08 10.90 -6.44
N ALA A 65 13.85 10.64 -5.14
CA ALA A 65 13.78 9.29 -4.61
C ALA A 65 12.73 8.45 -5.36
N ASP A 66 12.97 7.13 -5.45
CA ASP A 66 11.99 6.21 -6.00
C ASP A 66 10.67 6.29 -5.21
N ALA A 67 9.54 6.18 -5.93
CA ALA A 67 8.23 6.14 -5.29
C ALA A 67 8.17 4.91 -4.38
N SER A 68 8.17 5.14 -3.07
CA SER A 68 7.80 4.10 -2.12
C SER A 68 6.27 4.02 -2.10
N TYR A 69 5.71 2.83 -2.25
CA TYR A 69 4.26 2.62 -2.19
C TYR A 69 3.90 1.79 -0.96
N VAL A 70 2.67 1.97 -0.48
CA VAL A 70 2.07 1.15 0.55
C VAL A 70 0.78 0.55 0.01
N LEU A 71 0.63 -0.76 0.16
CA LEU A 71 -0.62 -1.46 -0.07
C LEU A 71 -1.32 -1.70 1.25
N GLU A 72 -2.52 -1.11 1.42
CA GLU A 72 -3.42 -1.40 2.53
C GLU A 72 -4.50 -2.38 2.06
N PHE A 73 -4.73 -3.41 2.86
CA PHE A 73 -5.79 -4.39 2.70
C PHE A 73 -6.77 -4.26 3.87
N GLN A 74 -8.06 -4.26 3.56
CA GLN A 74 -9.13 -4.31 4.54
C GLN A 74 -10.21 -5.26 4.03
N SER A 75 -10.71 -6.14 4.89
CA SER A 75 -11.83 -7.02 4.57
C SER A 75 -12.82 -7.05 5.71
N ARG A 76 -14.11 -7.12 5.38
CA ARG A 76 -15.21 -7.32 6.31
C ARG A 76 -16.19 -8.29 5.68
N ILE A 77 -16.52 -9.36 6.39
CA ILE A 77 -17.53 -10.34 6.00
C ILE A 77 -18.52 -10.51 7.14
N VAL A 78 -19.81 -10.47 6.84
CA VAL A 78 -20.89 -10.65 7.80
C VAL A 78 -21.79 -11.77 7.28
N SER A 79 -21.96 -12.83 8.05
CA SER A 79 -22.92 -13.89 7.77
C SER A 79 -24.34 -13.34 7.81
N ARG A 80 -25.14 -13.73 6.82
CA ARG A 80 -26.59 -13.49 6.78
C ARG A 80 -27.38 -14.63 7.43
N GLU A 81 -26.72 -15.72 7.83
CA GLU A 81 -27.38 -16.83 8.48
C GLU A 81 -27.86 -16.43 9.87
N ILE A 82 -29.18 -16.49 10.06
CA ILE A 82 -29.83 -16.12 11.32
C ILE A 82 -29.40 -17.04 12.46
N THR A 83 -29.09 -18.30 12.14
CA THR A 83 -28.67 -19.35 13.07
C THR A 83 -27.18 -19.29 13.41
N GLU A 84 -26.36 -18.69 12.54
CA GLU A 84 -24.90 -18.60 12.68
C GLU A 84 -24.39 -17.18 12.33
N PRO A 85 -24.82 -16.14 13.06
CA PRO A 85 -24.49 -14.76 12.73
C PRO A 85 -23.06 -14.43 13.16
N VAL A 86 -22.11 -14.49 12.23
CA VAL A 86 -20.70 -14.19 12.46
C VAL A 86 -20.24 -12.97 11.64
N GLU A 87 -19.41 -12.12 12.23
CA GLU A 87 -18.67 -11.06 11.53
C GLU A 87 -17.17 -11.37 11.60
N SER A 88 -16.49 -11.26 10.46
CA SER A 88 -15.04 -11.34 10.35
C SER A 88 -14.49 -10.07 9.75
N VAL A 89 -13.49 -9.49 10.40
CA VAL A 89 -12.75 -8.31 9.93
C VAL A 89 -11.27 -8.65 9.82
N ALA A 90 -10.63 -8.18 8.76
CA ALA A 90 -9.21 -8.39 8.51
C ALA A 90 -8.54 -7.14 7.96
N GLY A 91 -7.26 -6.97 8.27
CA GLY A 91 -6.49 -5.80 7.84
C GLY A 91 -5.00 -6.11 7.73
N ALA A 92 -4.36 -5.53 6.70
CA ALA A 92 -2.91 -5.58 6.51
C ALA A 92 -2.40 -4.27 5.92
N LYS A 93 -1.12 -3.97 6.19
CA LYS A 93 -0.38 -2.86 5.58
C LYS A 93 0.98 -3.39 5.12
N VAL A 94 1.25 -3.30 3.83
CA VAL A 94 2.48 -3.80 3.21
C VAL A 94 3.21 -2.64 2.56
N VAL A 95 4.47 -2.44 2.96
CA VAL A 95 5.38 -1.54 2.25
C VAL A 95 5.87 -2.26 0.99
N LEU A 96 5.72 -1.60 -0.15
CA LEU A 96 6.10 -2.13 -1.45
C LEU A 96 7.50 -1.66 -1.82
N THR A 97 8.36 -2.61 -2.15
CA THR A 97 9.74 -2.40 -2.57
C THR A 97 9.86 -2.62 -4.08
N PRO A 98 10.62 -1.77 -4.80
CA PRO A 98 10.81 -1.93 -6.23
C PRO A 98 11.56 -3.24 -6.54
N VAL A 99 11.18 -3.89 -7.64
CA VAL A 99 11.85 -5.10 -8.13
C VAL A 99 13.00 -4.71 -9.05
N GLU A 100 14.21 -5.12 -8.69
CA GLU A 100 15.41 -4.85 -9.50
C GLU A 100 15.26 -5.43 -10.92
N GLY A 101 15.59 -4.61 -11.93
CA GLY A 101 15.48 -4.99 -13.34
C GLY A 101 14.06 -5.02 -13.92
N LYS A 102 13.01 -4.68 -13.15
CA LYS A 102 11.62 -4.62 -13.64
C LYS A 102 10.97 -3.27 -13.28
N GLU A 103 11.02 -2.34 -14.22
CA GLU A 103 10.43 -1.01 -14.05
C GLU A 103 8.91 -1.08 -13.79
N GLY A 104 8.43 -0.30 -12.81
CA GLY A 104 7.02 -0.27 -12.42
C GLY A 104 6.53 -1.52 -11.69
N TRP A 105 7.41 -2.45 -11.32
CA TRP A 105 7.09 -3.63 -10.53
C TRP A 105 7.56 -3.49 -9.10
N TYR A 106 6.71 -3.93 -8.18
CA TYR A 106 6.99 -3.90 -6.75
C TYR A 106 6.60 -5.23 -6.10
N ARG A 107 7.18 -5.51 -4.94
CA ARG A 107 6.87 -6.67 -4.09
C ARG A 107 6.91 -6.28 -2.62
N GLY A 108 6.29 -7.07 -1.77
CA GLY A 108 6.34 -6.84 -0.33
C GLY A 108 5.68 -7.96 0.44
N SER A 109 5.91 -8.00 1.74
CA SER A 109 5.24 -8.91 2.65
C SER A 109 4.92 -8.20 3.96
N GLY A 110 3.90 -8.69 4.65
CA GLY A 110 3.50 -8.19 5.95
C GLY A 110 2.63 -9.19 6.67
N MET A 111 2.13 -8.78 7.84
CA MET A 111 1.17 -9.56 8.60
C MET A 111 -0.24 -9.02 8.33
N LEU A 112 -1.18 -9.94 8.12
CA LEU A 112 -2.60 -9.67 8.12
C LEU A 112 -3.15 -10.06 9.48
N GLY A 113 -3.70 -9.09 10.19
CA GLY A 113 -4.46 -9.32 11.42
C GLY A 113 -5.92 -9.57 11.08
N TYR A 114 -6.57 -10.46 11.81
CA TYR A 114 -8.00 -10.72 11.68
C TYR A 114 -8.66 -10.96 13.03
N GLN A 115 -9.97 -10.69 13.06
CA GLN A 115 -10.83 -10.93 14.19
C GLN A 115 -12.20 -11.38 13.68
N THR A 116 -12.71 -12.44 14.28
CA THR A 116 -14.03 -13.02 14.01
C THR A 116 -14.80 -13.08 15.32
N GLY A 117 -16.06 -12.67 15.29
CA GLY A 117 -16.94 -12.67 16.46
C GLY A 117 -18.38 -12.27 16.14
N PRO A 118 -19.23 -12.11 17.18
CA PRO A 118 -20.61 -11.66 16.97
C PRO A 118 -20.65 -10.24 16.40
N PRO A 119 -21.65 -9.92 15.55
CA PRO A 119 -21.96 -8.54 15.19
C PRO A 119 -22.27 -7.68 16.44
N PRO A 120 -22.11 -6.34 16.41
CA PRO A 120 -22.09 -5.45 17.58
C PRO A 120 -23.30 -5.42 18.54
N ASN A 121 -24.34 -6.23 18.35
CA ASN A 121 -25.58 -6.19 19.14
C ASN A 121 -26.17 -7.59 19.45
N ARG A 122 -25.34 -8.65 19.52
CA ARG A 122 -25.79 -10.04 19.75
C ARG A 122 -25.22 -10.63 21.04
N ASP A 123 -25.96 -11.60 21.59
CA ASP A 123 -25.57 -12.36 22.78
C ASP A 123 -24.31 -13.20 22.47
N PRO A 124 -23.23 -13.05 23.25
CA PRO A 124 -22.00 -13.84 23.13
C PRO A 124 -22.20 -15.37 23.18
N CYS A 125 -23.34 -15.83 23.71
CA CYS A 125 -23.70 -17.24 23.86
C CYS A 125 -24.58 -17.82 22.75
N SER A 126 -24.92 -17.04 21.71
CA SER A 126 -25.38 -17.67 20.48
C SER A 126 -24.28 -18.60 19.94
N ASN A 127 -24.61 -19.69 19.24
CA ASN A 127 -23.63 -20.61 18.65
C ASN A 127 -22.72 -19.81 17.72
N LEU A 128 -21.58 -19.34 18.24
CA LEU A 128 -20.81 -18.27 17.62
C LEU A 128 -19.36 -18.67 17.55
N VAL A 129 -18.88 -18.54 16.32
CA VAL A 129 -17.48 -18.64 15.96
C VAL A 129 -16.80 -17.37 16.45
N MET A 130 -15.75 -17.53 17.26
CA MET A 130 -14.88 -16.42 17.62
C MET A 130 -13.42 -16.81 17.48
N GLY A 131 -12.62 -15.90 16.94
CA GLY A 131 -11.19 -16.09 16.80
C GLY A 131 -10.51 -14.78 16.49
N HIS A 132 -9.21 -14.70 16.78
CA HIS A 132 -8.38 -13.59 16.33
C HIS A 132 -6.97 -14.08 16.16
N GLY A 133 -6.22 -13.34 15.36
CA GLY A 133 -4.78 -13.44 15.31
C GLY A 133 -4.24 -12.97 13.98
N THR A 134 -3.15 -13.58 13.52
CA THR A 134 -2.36 -13.08 12.40
C THR A 134 -1.92 -14.16 11.45
N THR A 135 -1.77 -13.79 10.19
CA THR A 135 -1.16 -14.63 9.17
C THR A 135 -0.28 -13.83 8.21
N GLY A 136 0.57 -14.50 7.45
CA GLY A 136 1.37 -13.87 6.41
C GLY A 136 0.51 -13.37 5.25
N PHE A 137 0.81 -12.17 4.77
CA PHE A 137 0.24 -11.58 3.57
C PHE A 137 1.37 -11.15 2.64
N GLU A 138 1.44 -11.79 1.49
CA GLU A 138 2.51 -11.61 0.50
C GLU A 138 1.96 -10.92 -0.75
N VAL A 139 2.66 -9.88 -1.18
CA VAL A 139 2.52 -9.28 -2.51
C VAL A 139 3.64 -9.85 -3.37
N ALA A 140 3.35 -10.97 -4.03
CA ALA A 140 4.28 -11.67 -4.92
C ALA A 140 4.73 -10.77 -6.09
N GLY A 141 3.84 -9.88 -6.54
CA GLY A 141 4.18 -8.83 -7.48
C GLY A 141 3.02 -7.87 -7.71
N ILE A 142 3.31 -6.59 -7.83
CA ILE A 142 2.34 -5.59 -8.29
C ILE A 142 2.98 -4.76 -9.41
N SER A 143 2.31 -4.73 -10.56
CA SER A 143 2.65 -3.82 -11.65
C SER A 143 1.80 -2.57 -11.52
N ILE A 144 2.44 -1.41 -11.48
CA ILE A 144 1.78 -0.10 -11.35
C ILE A 144 2.12 0.71 -12.59
N LYS A 145 1.16 0.83 -13.52
CA LYS A 145 1.27 1.75 -14.66
C LYS A 145 0.18 2.80 -14.56
N LEU A 146 0.62 4.04 -14.29
CA LEU A 146 -0.26 5.20 -14.24
C LEU A 146 -0.34 5.79 -15.65
N SER A 147 -1.55 5.86 -16.23
CA SER A 147 -1.75 6.46 -17.54
C SER A 147 -1.47 7.96 -17.51
N GLU A 148 -0.85 8.47 -18.59
CA GLU A 148 -0.43 9.86 -18.72
C GLU A 148 -1.61 10.84 -18.76
N GLY A 149 -1.51 11.89 -17.97
CA GLY A 149 -2.22 13.15 -18.22
C GLY A 149 -3.35 13.44 -17.25
N THR A 150 -3.04 14.16 -16.17
CA THR A 150 -4.01 15.07 -15.52
C THR A 150 -3.23 16.16 -14.80
N GLY A 151 -2.94 17.25 -15.52
CA GLY A 151 -2.80 18.54 -14.87
C GLY A 151 -4.08 18.83 -14.08
N ALA A 152 -3.94 19.57 -12.98
CA ALA A 152 -5.03 19.97 -12.11
C ALA A 152 -6.22 20.52 -12.93
N GLY A 153 -7.31 19.75 -13.05
CA GLY A 153 -8.54 20.23 -13.70
C GLY A 153 -9.46 19.23 -14.37
N SER A 154 -9.03 18.01 -14.71
CA SER A 154 -9.92 17.06 -15.41
C SER A 154 -10.47 15.97 -14.50
N SER A 155 -11.77 16.06 -14.21
CA SER A 155 -12.60 14.98 -13.69
C SER A 155 -12.74 13.88 -14.75
N GLN A 156 -11.80 12.95 -14.80
CA GLN A 156 -11.96 11.72 -15.55
C GLN A 156 -11.57 10.54 -14.67
N THR A 157 -12.53 9.63 -14.51
CA THR A 157 -12.37 8.24 -14.07
C THR A 157 -11.44 7.51 -15.05
N GLY A 158 -10.13 7.76 -14.94
CA GLY A 158 -9.09 7.06 -15.69
C GLY A 158 -8.87 5.66 -15.12
N SER A 159 -8.93 4.65 -15.98
CA SER A 159 -8.55 3.28 -15.62
C SER A 159 -7.03 3.23 -15.43
N THR A 160 -6.56 2.89 -14.24
CA THR A 160 -5.14 2.56 -14.01
C THR A 160 -4.86 1.12 -14.43
N ASP A 161 -3.77 0.88 -15.16
CA ASP A 161 -3.26 -0.47 -15.44
C ASP A 161 -2.44 -0.94 -14.24
N ILE A 162 -3.16 -1.34 -13.19
CA ILE A 162 -2.60 -1.97 -11.99
C ILE A 162 -2.97 -3.45 -11.99
N GLU A 163 -1.96 -4.28 -11.82
CA GLU A 163 -2.09 -5.73 -11.71
C GLU A 163 -1.42 -6.19 -10.40
N LEU A 164 -2.21 -6.71 -9.47
CA LEU A 164 -1.74 -7.20 -8.17
C LEU A 164 -1.80 -8.73 -8.12
N HIS A 165 -0.68 -9.34 -7.76
CA HIS A 165 -0.51 -10.75 -7.42
C HIS A 165 -0.25 -10.84 -5.92
N TYR A 166 -1.15 -11.47 -5.17
CA TYR A 166 -1.03 -11.59 -3.73
C TYR A 166 -1.39 -12.99 -3.21
N LEU A 167 -0.88 -13.32 -2.03
CA LEU A 167 -1.11 -14.58 -1.34
C LEU A 167 -1.40 -14.29 0.14
N ILE A 168 -2.33 -15.03 0.74
CA ILE A 168 -2.57 -15.01 2.18
C ILE A 168 -2.31 -16.42 2.71
N HIS A 169 -1.33 -16.57 3.60
CA HIS A 169 -0.86 -17.87 4.08
C HIS A 169 -1.86 -18.53 5.04
N PRO A 170 -1.94 -19.87 5.12
CA PRO A 170 -2.71 -20.56 6.15
C PRO A 170 -2.33 -20.10 7.56
N THR A 171 -3.31 -20.08 8.48
CA THR A 171 -3.05 -19.81 9.90
C THR A 171 -2.94 -21.12 10.66
N HIS A 172 -2.08 -21.15 11.67
CA HIS A 172 -1.99 -22.26 12.64
C HIS A 172 -2.61 -21.87 13.99
N GLU A 173 -3.61 -21.01 13.95
CA GLU A 173 -4.17 -20.43 15.17
C GLU A 173 -5.25 -21.33 15.78
N THR A 174 -5.71 -20.96 16.97
CA THR A 174 -6.62 -21.78 17.78
C THR A 174 -7.87 -20.97 18.11
N VAL A 175 -9.03 -21.62 18.12
CA VAL A 175 -10.32 -20.98 18.45
C VAL A 175 -10.81 -21.43 19.81
N ARG A 176 -11.53 -20.56 20.51
CA ARG A 176 -12.19 -20.88 21.79
C ARG A 176 -13.68 -20.53 21.71
N PRO A 177 -14.55 -21.48 21.30
CA PRO A 177 -15.98 -21.23 21.23
C PRO A 177 -16.55 -21.01 22.63
N TRP A 178 -17.54 -20.13 22.79
CA TRP A 178 -18.26 -20.02 24.06
C TRP A 178 -19.18 -21.23 24.24
N THR A 179 -19.42 -21.60 25.50
CA THR A 179 -20.36 -22.67 25.86
C THR A 179 -21.25 -22.22 27.02
N MET A 180 -22.45 -22.78 27.08
CA MET A 180 -23.40 -22.58 28.17
C MET A 180 -23.12 -23.56 29.30
N VAL A 181 -22.69 -23.05 30.45
CA VAL A 181 -22.51 -23.82 31.69
C VAL A 181 -23.31 -23.15 32.79
N GLU A 182 -24.26 -23.87 33.40
CA GLU A 182 -25.11 -23.34 34.47
C GLU A 182 -25.80 -22.01 34.13
N PHE A 183 -26.32 -21.87 32.91
CA PHE A 183 -26.92 -20.63 32.38
C PHE A 183 -25.98 -19.41 32.34
N LYS A 184 -24.68 -19.63 32.44
CA LYS A 184 -23.65 -18.61 32.26
C LYS A 184 -22.86 -18.89 31.00
N CYS A 185 -22.58 -17.83 30.27
CA CYS A 185 -21.68 -17.90 29.14
C CYS A 185 -20.24 -17.97 29.63
N VAL A 186 -19.54 -19.07 29.33
CA VAL A 186 -18.12 -19.25 29.69
C VAL A 186 -17.28 -19.64 28.46
N PRO A 187 -16.00 -19.23 28.40
CA PRO A 187 -15.12 -19.65 27.30
C PRO A 187 -14.95 -21.17 27.31
N GLY A 188 -15.22 -21.83 26.18
CA GLY A 188 -15.09 -23.27 26.01
C GLY A 188 -13.66 -23.74 25.80
N LYS A 189 -13.50 -24.97 25.30
CA LYS A 189 -12.19 -25.58 25.07
C LYS A 189 -11.53 -24.97 23.83
N GLN A 190 -10.23 -24.71 23.92
CA GLN A 190 -9.42 -24.29 22.77
C GLN A 190 -9.29 -25.44 21.76
N LEU A 191 -9.61 -25.17 20.51
CA LEU A 191 -9.56 -26.12 19.39
C LEU A 191 -8.47 -25.69 18.40
N PRO A 192 -7.66 -26.63 17.89
CA PRO A 192 -6.72 -26.37 16.81
C PRO A 192 -7.45 -26.15 15.48
N ASP A 193 -6.79 -25.45 14.56
CA ASP A 193 -7.21 -25.26 13.17
C ASP A 193 -8.66 -24.77 13.03
N PRO A 194 -8.92 -23.47 13.25
CA PRO A 194 -10.23 -22.94 12.97
C PRO A 194 -10.58 -23.21 11.51
N PHE A 195 -11.64 -23.99 11.32
CA PHE A 195 -12.37 -24.18 10.06
C PHE A 195 -12.64 -22.85 9.28
N PHE A 196 -12.47 -21.71 9.94
CA PHE A 196 -12.98 -20.39 9.59
C PHE A 196 -12.03 -19.51 8.77
N TYR A 197 -10.74 -19.83 8.67
CA TYR A 197 -9.79 -19.04 7.87
C TYR A 197 -10.14 -19.07 6.36
N MET A 198 -10.45 -20.26 5.84
CA MET A 198 -10.72 -20.44 4.41
C MET A 198 -12.05 -19.86 3.93
N MET A 199 -13.04 -19.71 4.81
CA MET A 199 -14.37 -19.21 4.40
C MET A 199 -14.51 -17.70 4.53
N TYR A 200 -13.90 -17.09 5.54
CA TYR A 200 -14.23 -15.70 5.92
C TYR A 200 -13.05 -14.72 5.90
N ALA A 201 -11.81 -15.17 6.16
CA ALA A 201 -10.63 -14.31 6.01
C ALA A 201 -10.14 -14.28 4.55
N VAL A 202 -10.28 -15.41 3.85
CA VAL A 202 -9.80 -15.59 2.49
C VAL A 202 -10.85 -16.35 1.68
N ALA A 203 -11.89 -15.66 1.20
CA ALA A 203 -12.83 -16.22 0.23
C ALA A 203 -12.17 -16.61 -1.13
N ARG A 204 -10.83 -16.69 -1.18
CA ARG A 204 -10.03 -17.04 -2.34
C ARG A 204 -8.89 -17.93 -1.88
N GLY A 205 -8.87 -19.19 -2.34
CA GLY A 205 -7.92 -20.25 -1.99
C GLY A 205 -6.68 -19.80 -1.19
N ALA A 206 -6.65 -20.18 0.09
CA ALA A 206 -5.38 -20.24 0.81
C ALA A 206 -4.42 -21.11 -0.03
N ASP A 207 -3.16 -20.69 -0.13
CA ASP A 207 -2.11 -21.33 -0.95
C ASP A 207 -2.14 -21.07 -2.48
N GLU A 208 -3.05 -20.23 -2.98
CA GLU A 208 -3.05 -19.80 -4.39
C GLU A 208 -2.74 -18.31 -4.56
N ILE A 209 -1.92 -17.99 -5.58
CA ILE A 209 -1.65 -16.60 -5.97
C ILE A 209 -2.91 -16.02 -6.61
N ASN A 210 -3.42 -14.96 -6.00
CA ASN A 210 -4.60 -14.24 -6.44
C ASN A 210 -4.23 -13.10 -7.38
N LEU A 211 -4.95 -12.99 -8.50
CA LEU A 211 -4.77 -11.93 -9.49
C LEU A 211 -5.89 -10.87 -9.40
N LEU A 212 -5.51 -9.61 -9.25
CA LEU A 212 -6.43 -8.47 -9.19
C LEU A 212 -6.09 -7.39 -10.21
N LYS A 213 -7.07 -7.13 -11.10
CA LYS A 213 -7.05 -6.07 -12.11
C LYS A 213 -8.24 -5.12 -11.94
N GLY A 214 -8.31 -4.08 -12.76
CA GLY A 214 -9.47 -3.17 -12.81
C GLY A 214 -9.57 -2.30 -11.55
N TRP A 215 -8.48 -1.60 -11.26
CA TRP A 215 -8.38 -0.64 -10.16
C TRP A 215 -8.99 0.69 -10.56
N THR A 216 -9.56 1.40 -9.58
CA THR A 216 -10.08 2.76 -9.75
C THR A 216 -9.01 3.75 -9.32
N TYR A 217 -8.58 4.62 -10.23
CA TYR A 217 -7.68 5.73 -9.90
C TYR A 217 -8.34 6.72 -8.93
N VAL A 218 -7.56 7.25 -7.98
CA VAL A 218 -8.00 8.24 -7.00
C VAL A 218 -7.17 9.52 -7.11
N GLY A 219 -5.85 9.43 -7.03
CA GLY A 219 -4.93 10.56 -7.21
C GLY A 219 -5.08 11.70 -6.19
N LYS A 220 -5.56 11.44 -4.98
CA LYS A 220 -5.85 12.46 -3.96
C LYS A 220 -5.47 11.97 -2.56
N ASP A 221 -5.00 12.89 -1.71
CA ASP A 221 -4.72 12.64 -0.29
C ASP A 221 -3.75 11.46 -0.06
N GLY A 222 -2.71 11.35 -0.91
CA GLY A 222 -1.73 10.25 -0.89
C GLY A 222 -2.26 8.90 -1.39
N VAL A 223 -3.55 8.81 -1.77
CA VAL A 223 -4.15 7.60 -2.34
C VAL A 223 -4.01 7.61 -3.86
N VAL A 224 -3.32 6.60 -4.38
CA VAL A 224 -3.11 6.41 -5.82
C VAL A 224 -4.34 5.77 -6.45
N ALA A 225 -4.76 4.62 -5.93
CA ALA A 225 -5.85 3.84 -6.49
C ALA A 225 -6.50 2.95 -5.45
N ARG A 226 -7.74 2.52 -5.74
CA ARG A 226 -8.50 1.57 -4.91
C ARG A 226 -9.08 0.44 -5.73
N LYS A 227 -9.11 -0.75 -5.15
CA LYS A 227 -9.89 -1.89 -5.64
C LYS A 227 -10.89 -2.28 -4.57
N VAL A 228 -12.17 -2.29 -4.93
CA VAL A 228 -13.25 -2.75 -4.06
C VAL A 228 -13.80 -4.05 -4.66
N LEU A 229 -14.00 -5.04 -3.81
CA LEU A 229 -14.56 -6.34 -4.13
C LEU A 229 -15.79 -6.56 -3.24
N ARG A 230 -16.82 -7.18 -3.81
CA ARG A 230 -18.08 -7.54 -3.15
C ARG A 230 -18.60 -8.85 -3.76
N GLY A 231 -19.36 -9.60 -2.99
CA GLY A 231 -20.06 -10.81 -3.41
C GLY A 231 -19.19 -12.07 -3.44
N ASN A 232 -18.07 -12.13 -2.71
CA ASN A 232 -17.15 -13.28 -2.79
C ASN A 232 -17.66 -14.51 -2.03
N CYS A 233 -18.50 -14.36 -1.01
CA CYS A 233 -19.01 -15.49 -0.22
C CYS A 233 -20.48 -15.86 -0.53
N GLY A 234 -21.01 -15.41 -1.67
CA GLY A 234 -22.34 -15.79 -2.16
C GLY A 234 -23.50 -15.17 -1.39
N ASP A 235 -24.68 -15.80 -1.46
CA ASP A 235 -25.93 -15.24 -0.90
C ASP A 235 -26.02 -15.33 0.64
N SER A 236 -25.17 -16.16 1.26
CA SER A 236 -25.15 -16.42 2.71
C SER A 236 -24.38 -15.37 3.51
N CYS A 237 -23.82 -14.33 2.86
CA CYS A 237 -23.03 -13.31 3.53
C CYS A 237 -23.18 -11.92 2.87
N GLU A 238 -22.65 -10.91 3.57
CA GLU A 238 -22.27 -9.63 3.01
C GLU A 238 -20.75 -9.49 3.15
N ASP A 239 -20.03 -9.33 2.04
CA ASP A 239 -18.60 -9.06 2.07
C ASP A 239 -18.22 -7.76 1.38
N GLN A 240 -17.19 -7.13 1.93
CA GLN A 240 -16.49 -6.04 1.30
C GLN A 240 -14.99 -6.19 1.57
N THR A 241 -14.21 -6.29 0.49
CA THR A 241 -12.75 -6.23 0.56
C THR A 241 -12.25 -5.02 -0.21
N ILE A 242 -11.36 -4.24 0.40
CA ILE A 242 -10.81 -3.02 -0.13
C ILE A 242 -9.29 -3.13 -0.12
N PHE A 243 -8.69 -2.94 -1.29
CA PHE A 243 -7.27 -2.68 -1.43
C PHE A 243 -7.09 -1.19 -1.73
N THR A 244 -6.20 -0.54 -1.01
CA THR A 244 -5.83 0.87 -1.22
C THR A 244 -4.34 0.95 -1.48
N LEU A 245 -3.96 1.44 -2.66
CA LEU A 245 -2.59 1.76 -2.99
C LEU A 245 -2.33 3.22 -2.63
N LYS A 246 -1.31 3.47 -1.82
CA LYS A 246 -0.89 4.80 -1.37
C LYS A 246 0.56 5.07 -1.75
N GLU A 247 0.88 6.33 -1.97
CA GLU A 247 2.27 6.80 -1.91
C GLU A 247 2.71 6.73 -0.45
N ALA A 248 3.93 6.26 -0.19
CA ALA A 248 4.50 6.32 1.14
C ALA A 248 4.90 7.77 1.43
N ASP A 249 4.56 8.27 2.61
CA ASP A 249 5.10 9.55 3.07
C ASP A 249 6.62 9.45 3.19
N ASP A 250 7.34 10.45 2.67
CA ASP A 250 8.79 10.60 2.74
C ASP A 250 9.36 10.61 4.18
N GLY A 251 8.49 10.55 5.20
CA GLY A 251 8.84 10.44 6.63
C GLY A 251 9.07 9.01 7.15
N ALA A 252 8.89 7.97 6.32
CA ALA A 252 9.13 6.57 6.70
C ALA A 252 10.43 5.99 6.13
N ALA A 253 11.32 6.83 5.58
CA ALA A 253 12.73 6.46 5.48
C ALA A 253 13.24 6.24 6.91
N GLN A 254 13.45 4.98 7.28
CA GLN A 254 13.93 4.58 8.59
C GLN A 254 15.15 5.45 9.01
N PRO A 255 15.25 5.86 10.28
CA PRO A 255 16.49 6.43 10.78
C PRO A 255 17.61 5.38 10.63
N LYS A 256 18.77 5.88 10.20
CA LYS A 256 20.03 5.18 9.89
C LYS A 256 20.38 4.03 10.84
#